data_AF-A0AAU4F8A3-F1
#
_entry.id   AF-A0AAU4F8A3-F1
#
_cell.length_a   1.000
_cell.length_b   1.000
_cell.length_c   1.000
_cell.angle_alpha   90.00
_cell.angle_beta   90.00
_cell.angle_gamma   90.00
#
_symmetry.space_group_name_H-M   'P 1'
#
loop_
_entity.id
_entity.type
_entity.pdbx_description
1 polymer ?
#
loop_
_entity_poly.entity_id
_entity_poly.type
_entity_poly.pdbx_seq_one_letter_code
_entity_poly.pdbx_strand_id
1 'polypeptide(L)'
;MDTAGPAAWPERVVGELLDGGLAVVHHWYGHTVWPLLGHADVAALHLRGTPVPAEIWRATLKPALRDVYRRAYPYDDAYTTAAAAAGGFALAHGYSEAEATEYGETYAATNTDANVTAHADANAAANAAALAAAFAVEDVTAYAATYPAAFVRACVLAGGPGARQRLADGLRASLTP
;
A
#
# COMPACT_ATOMS: atom_id res chain seq x y z
N MET A 1 1.21 -20.72 16.68
CA MET A 1 -0.12 -20.62 16.03
C MET A 1 -0.57 -19.18 16.23
N ASP A 2 -0.70 -18.42 15.16
CA ASP A 2 -0.97 -16.97 15.20
C ASP A 2 -2.41 -16.71 15.66
N THR A 3 -2.60 -16.16 16.87
CA THR A 3 -3.91 -15.92 17.49
C THR A 3 -4.46 -14.52 17.21
N ALA A 4 -3.72 -13.66 16.53
CA ALA A 4 -4.19 -12.32 16.21
C ALA A 4 -5.08 -12.34 14.95
N GLY A 5 -6.26 -11.74 15.05
CA GLY A 5 -7.16 -11.59 13.90
C GLY A 5 -6.49 -10.86 12.72
N PRO A 6 -6.98 -11.04 11.48
CA PRO A 6 -6.37 -10.45 10.28
C PRO A 6 -6.12 -8.95 10.36
N ALA A 7 -6.98 -8.21 11.07
CA ALA A 7 -6.87 -6.76 11.25
C ALA A 7 -5.73 -6.31 12.17
N ALA A 8 -5.31 -7.15 13.13
CA ALA A 8 -4.29 -6.81 14.12
C ALA A 8 -2.86 -7.15 13.67
N TRP A 9 -2.71 -7.96 12.60
CA TRP A 9 -1.41 -8.39 12.10
C TRP A 9 -0.50 -7.23 11.63
N PRO A 10 -0.97 -6.24 10.85
CA PRO A 10 -0.12 -5.12 10.43
C PRO A 10 0.40 -4.28 11.60
N GLU A 11 -0.41 -4.06 12.64
CA GLU A 11 0.00 -3.28 13.81
C GLU A 11 1.08 -4.00 14.61
N ARG A 12 0.96 -5.32 14.76
CA ARG A 12 2.02 -6.13 15.38
C ARG A 12 3.31 -6.11 14.57
N VAL A 13 3.24 -6.25 13.25
CA VAL A 13 4.42 -6.15 12.37
C VAL A 13 5.12 -4.82 12.61
N VAL A 14 4.37 -3.72 12.67
CA VAL A 14 4.94 -2.40 12.96
C VAL A 14 5.56 -2.35 14.36
N GLY A 15 4.94 -2.92 15.38
CA GLY A 15 5.54 -3.02 16.72
C GLY A 15 6.91 -3.68 16.67
N GLU A 16 7.01 -4.86 16.03
CA GLU A 16 8.27 -5.59 15.87
C GLU A 16 9.33 -4.80 15.08
N LEU A 17 8.92 -4.05 14.04
CA LEU A 17 9.81 -3.19 13.27
C LEU A 17 10.33 -1.99 14.08
N LEU A 18 9.46 -1.35 14.85
CA LEU A 18 9.83 -0.18 15.67
C LEU A 18 10.76 -0.59 16.82
N ASP A 19 10.51 -1.75 17.44
CA ASP A 19 11.38 -2.30 18.49
C ASP A 19 12.78 -2.67 17.94
N GLY A 20 12.84 -3.17 16.69
CA GLY A 20 14.10 -3.48 15.99
C GLY A 20 14.80 -2.27 15.36
N GLY A 21 14.14 -1.12 15.29
CA GLY A 21 14.63 0.10 14.66
C GLY A 21 14.74 0.01 13.13
N LEU A 22 15.23 1.10 12.51
CA LEU A 22 15.27 1.21 11.05
C LEU A 22 16.19 0.20 10.37
N ALA A 23 17.20 -0.34 11.05
CA ALA A 23 18.04 -1.41 10.50
C ALA A 23 17.20 -2.64 10.10
N VAL A 24 16.25 -3.05 10.96
CA VAL A 24 15.32 -4.15 10.66
C VAL A 24 14.35 -3.75 9.54
N VAL A 25 13.88 -2.50 9.53
CA VAL A 25 13.03 -1.97 8.44
C VAL A 25 13.76 -2.05 7.09
N HIS A 26 15.00 -1.56 7.01
CA HIS A 26 15.83 -1.61 5.81
C HIS A 26 16.07 -3.06 5.36
N HIS A 27 16.42 -3.95 6.29
CA HIS A 27 16.63 -5.35 5.97
C HIS A 27 15.35 -6.03 5.43
N TRP A 28 14.22 -5.83 6.10
CA TRP A 28 12.94 -6.42 5.70
C TRP A 28 12.43 -5.84 4.37
N TYR A 29 12.50 -4.52 4.21
CA TYR A 29 12.06 -3.86 2.99
C TYR A 29 12.93 -4.26 1.80
N GLY A 30 14.25 -4.32 1.99
CA GLY A 30 15.22 -4.67 0.96
C GLY A 30 15.14 -6.14 0.51
N HIS A 31 15.01 -7.09 1.44
CA HIS A 31 15.04 -8.51 1.11
C HIS A 31 13.65 -9.11 0.85
N THR A 32 12.58 -8.51 1.37
CA THR A 32 11.24 -9.13 1.33
C THR A 32 10.21 -8.24 0.65
N VAL A 33 9.96 -7.04 1.16
CA VAL A 33 8.80 -6.22 0.74
C VAL A 33 8.92 -5.80 -0.72
N TRP A 34 10.00 -5.10 -1.08
CA TRP A 34 10.14 -4.56 -2.42
C TRP A 34 10.38 -5.63 -3.49
N PRO A 35 11.16 -6.71 -3.25
CA PRO A 35 11.24 -7.84 -4.17
C PRO A 35 9.89 -8.52 -4.42
N LEU A 36 9.10 -8.76 -3.36
CA LEU A 36 7.74 -9.32 -3.48
C LEU A 36 6.85 -8.46 -4.39
N LEU A 37 7.03 -7.15 -4.34
CA LEU A 37 6.22 -6.18 -5.07
C LEU A 37 6.77 -5.87 -6.47
N GLY A 38 7.94 -6.39 -6.84
CA GLY A 38 8.57 -6.21 -8.15
C GLY A 38 9.39 -4.93 -8.30
N HIS A 39 9.79 -4.28 -7.21
CA HIS A 39 10.50 -2.99 -7.21
C HIS A 39 11.95 -3.14 -6.72
N ALA A 40 12.79 -3.78 -7.53
CA ALA A 40 14.18 -4.10 -7.17
C ALA A 40 15.08 -2.85 -6.99
N ASP A 41 14.72 -1.74 -7.61
CA ASP A 41 15.39 -0.44 -7.47
C ASP A 41 15.23 0.13 -6.06
N VAL A 42 14.00 0.10 -5.50
CA VAL A 42 13.75 0.51 -4.12
C VAL A 42 14.42 -0.47 -3.15
N ALA A 43 14.36 -1.77 -3.43
CA ALA A 43 15.04 -2.79 -2.64
C ALA A 43 16.54 -2.50 -2.52
N ALA A 44 17.20 -2.17 -3.63
CA ALA A 44 18.61 -1.84 -3.67
C ALA A 44 18.97 -0.59 -2.84
N LEU A 45 18.09 0.42 -2.78
CA LEU A 45 18.32 1.57 -1.91
C LEU A 45 18.33 1.18 -0.42
N HIS A 46 17.42 0.30 0.02
CA HIS A 46 17.41 -0.18 1.39
C HIS A 46 18.67 -0.97 1.75
N LEU A 47 19.25 -1.70 0.80
CA LEU A 47 20.42 -2.55 0.99
C LEU A 47 21.76 -1.82 0.76
N ARG A 48 21.73 -0.53 0.40
CA ARG A 48 22.93 0.21 -0.01
C ARG A 48 23.95 0.41 1.12
N GLY A 49 23.52 0.34 2.38
CA GLY A 49 24.38 0.45 3.57
C GLY A 49 25.09 1.80 3.74
N THR A 50 24.74 2.80 2.94
CA THR A 50 25.31 4.16 3.00
C THR A 50 24.18 5.18 2.91
N PRO A 51 24.34 6.37 3.55
CA PRO A 51 23.31 7.41 3.49
C PRO A 51 22.91 7.76 2.05
N VAL A 52 21.61 7.90 1.84
CA VAL A 52 20.99 8.27 0.57
C VAL A 52 20.20 9.57 0.79
N PRO A 53 20.43 10.63 -0.01
CA PRO A 53 19.66 11.87 0.07
C PRO A 53 18.15 11.64 -0.08
N ALA A 54 17.35 12.44 0.62
CA ALA A 54 15.89 12.35 0.60
C ALA A 54 15.31 12.48 -0.82
N GLU A 55 15.94 13.27 -1.69
CA GLU A 55 15.51 13.47 -3.07
C GLU A 55 15.61 12.18 -3.89
N ILE A 56 16.67 11.39 -3.67
CA ILE A 56 16.86 10.09 -4.33
C ILE A 56 15.83 9.10 -3.79
N TRP A 57 15.67 9.02 -2.47
CA TRP A 57 14.64 8.20 -1.84
C TRP A 57 13.25 8.51 -2.42
N ARG A 58 12.88 9.79 -2.45
CA ARG A 58 11.57 10.23 -2.93
C ARG A 58 11.35 9.91 -4.41
N ALA A 59 12.36 10.15 -5.24
CA ALA A 59 12.29 9.90 -6.68
C ALA A 59 12.09 8.41 -6.99
N THR A 60 12.75 7.52 -6.23
CA THR A 60 12.62 6.06 -6.40
C THR A 60 11.35 5.52 -5.74
N LEU A 61 10.98 6.00 -4.55
CA LEU A 61 9.79 5.54 -3.83
C LEU A 61 8.48 5.93 -4.50
N LYS A 62 8.37 7.14 -5.07
CA LYS A 62 7.11 7.65 -5.61
C LYS A 62 6.48 6.75 -6.69
N PRO A 63 7.19 6.32 -7.76
CA PRO A 63 6.60 5.42 -8.76
C PRO A 63 6.26 4.05 -8.17
N ALA A 64 7.10 3.49 -7.30
CA ALA A 64 6.85 2.19 -6.68
C ALA A 64 5.62 2.21 -5.77
N LEU A 65 5.50 3.23 -4.91
CA LEU A 65 4.34 3.42 -4.03
C LEU A 65 3.06 3.62 -4.83
N ARG A 66 3.10 4.39 -5.92
CA ARG A 66 1.92 4.57 -6.80
C ARG A 66 1.44 3.22 -7.33
N ASP A 67 2.35 2.40 -7.80
CA ASP A 67 1.99 1.08 -8.31
C ASP A 67 1.45 0.15 -7.20
N VAL A 68 2.01 0.20 -5.99
CA VAL A 68 1.50 -0.54 -4.82
C VAL A 68 0.07 -0.08 -4.48
N TYR A 69 -0.17 1.22 -4.32
CA TYR A 69 -1.49 1.73 -3.95
C TYR A 69 -2.55 1.56 -5.05
N ARG A 70 -2.12 1.52 -6.32
CA ARG A 70 -2.99 1.16 -7.44
C ARG A 70 -3.44 -0.31 -7.34
N ARG A 71 -2.51 -1.24 -7.12
CA ARG A 71 -2.80 -2.68 -6.96
C ARG A 71 -3.58 -3.00 -5.69
N ALA A 72 -3.37 -2.21 -4.64
CA ALA A 72 -4.07 -2.37 -3.37
C ALA A 72 -5.50 -1.80 -3.37
N TYR A 73 -5.90 -1.07 -4.42
CA TYR A 73 -7.23 -0.49 -4.50
C TYR A 73 -8.28 -1.60 -4.68
N PRO A 74 -9.36 -1.63 -3.87
CA PRO A 74 -10.39 -2.66 -3.96
C PRO A 74 -11.35 -2.36 -5.12
N TYR A 75 -10.87 -2.56 -6.36
CA TYR A 75 -11.58 -2.15 -7.57
C TYR A 75 -12.99 -2.74 -7.65
N ASP A 76 -13.11 -4.06 -7.49
CA ASP A 76 -14.38 -4.76 -7.67
C ASP A 76 -15.45 -4.32 -6.66
N ASP A 77 -15.06 -4.16 -5.39
CA ASP A 77 -15.96 -3.68 -4.33
C ASP A 77 -16.38 -2.23 -4.56
N ALA A 78 -15.42 -1.37 -4.95
CA ALA A 78 -15.69 0.04 -5.25
C ALA A 78 -16.60 0.18 -6.47
N TYR A 79 -16.35 -0.60 -7.52
CA TYR A 79 -17.16 -0.65 -8.73
C TYR A 79 -18.58 -1.11 -8.43
N THR A 80 -18.73 -2.23 -7.70
CA THR A 80 -20.05 -2.79 -7.35
C THR A 80 -20.85 -1.80 -6.50
N THR A 81 -20.19 -1.14 -5.55
CA THR A 81 -20.81 -0.10 -4.71
C THR A 81 -21.25 1.10 -5.54
N ALA A 82 -20.39 1.59 -6.44
CA ALA A 82 -20.70 2.73 -7.31
C ALA A 82 -21.84 2.40 -8.28
N ALA A 83 -21.84 1.21 -8.87
CA ALA A 83 -22.87 0.75 -9.80
C ALA A 83 -24.23 0.65 -9.10
N ALA A 84 -24.27 0.04 -7.92
CA ALA A 84 -25.50 -0.08 -7.13
C ALA A 84 -26.05 1.30 -6.71
N ALA A 85 -25.18 2.21 -6.26
CA ALA A 85 -25.58 3.55 -5.85
C ALA A 85 -26.13 4.38 -7.03
N ALA A 86 -25.43 4.37 -8.17
CA ALA A 86 -25.85 5.10 -9.37
C ALA A 86 -27.10 4.48 -10.02
N GLY A 87 -27.23 3.16 -10.05
CA GLY A 87 -28.46 2.49 -10.50
C GLY A 87 -29.65 2.81 -9.60
N GLY A 88 -29.46 2.79 -8.27
CA GLY A 88 -30.49 3.21 -7.32
C GLY A 88 -30.92 4.67 -7.50
N PHE A 89 -29.95 5.55 -7.79
CA PHE A 89 -30.24 6.94 -8.16
C PHE A 89 -31.09 7.03 -9.44
N ALA A 90 -30.72 6.32 -10.51
CA ALA A 90 -31.46 6.36 -11.77
C ALA A 90 -32.92 5.86 -11.61
N LEU A 91 -33.12 4.75 -10.90
CA LEU A 91 -34.46 4.24 -10.58
C LEU A 91 -35.31 5.29 -9.83
N ALA A 92 -34.73 5.95 -8.83
CA ALA A 92 -35.41 7.00 -8.08
C ALA A 92 -35.81 8.22 -8.95
N HIS A 93 -35.21 8.36 -10.13
CA HIS A 93 -35.48 9.44 -11.08
C HIS A 93 -36.31 8.97 -12.29
N GLY A 94 -36.94 7.80 -12.21
CA GLY A 94 -37.93 7.33 -13.19
C GLY A 94 -37.35 6.64 -14.42
N TYR A 95 -36.07 6.26 -14.38
CA TYR A 95 -35.46 5.42 -15.40
C TYR A 95 -36.02 4.00 -15.31
N SER A 96 -36.08 3.28 -16.43
CA SER A 96 -36.38 1.84 -16.41
C SER A 96 -35.23 1.05 -15.77
N GLU A 97 -35.48 -0.21 -15.40
CA GLU A 97 -34.46 -1.09 -14.81
C GLU A 97 -33.25 -1.29 -15.73
N ALA A 98 -33.49 -1.39 -17.04
CA ALA A 98 -32.43 -1.53 -18.04
C ALA A 98 -31.58 -0.26 -18.12
N GLU A 99 -32.21 0.91 -18.22
CA GLU A 99 -31.49 2.19 -18.28
C GLU A 99 -30.76 2.50 -16.97
N ALA A 100 -31.32 2.12 -15.83
CA ALA A 100 -30.67 2.29 -14.53
C ALA A 100 -29.44 1.38 -14.38
N THR A 101 -29.50 0.15 -14.90
CA THR A 101 -28.35 -0.78 -14.93
C THR A 101 -27.23 -0.20 -15.78
N GLU A 102 -27.54 0.21 -17.02
CA GLU A 102 -26.57 0.82 -17.94
C GLU A 102 -25.94 2.09 -17.36
N TYR A 103 -26.77 2.95 -16.75
CA TYR A 103 -26.31 4.16 -16.07
C TYR A 103 -25.36 3.81 -14.91
N GLY A 104 -25.73 2.84 -14.09
CA GLY A 104 -24.93 2.36 -12.97
C GLY A 104 -23.55 1.86 -13.41
N GLU A 105 -23.51 0.97 -14.40
CA GLU A 105 -22.27 0.39 -14.93
C GLU A 105 -21.35 1.46 -15.56
N THR A 106 -21.91 2.39 -16.34
CA THR A 106 -21.17 3.47 -16.99
C THR A 106 -20.57 4.44 -15.97
N TYR A 107 -21.38 4.83 -14.98
CA TYR A 107 -20.93 5.67 -13.87
C TYR A 107 -19.82 4.98 -13.08
N ALA A 108 -20.03 3.71 -12.72
CA ALA A 108 -19.08 2.94 -11.93
C ALA A 108 -17.73 2.80 -12.62
N ALA A 109 -17.69 2.54 -13.93
CA ALA A 109 -16.44 2.45 -14.68
C ALA A 109 -15.64 3.76 -14.60
N THR A 110 -16.29 4.88 -14.97
CA THR A 110 -15.63 6.20 -14.98
C THR A 110 -15.20 6.63 -13.57
N ASN A 111 -16.07 6.45 -12.58
CA ASN A 111 -15.82 6.84 -11.20
C ASN A 111 -14.70 6.01 -10.56
N THR A 112 -14.72 4.69 -10.75
CA THR A 112 -13.74 3.79 -10.13
C THR A 112 -12.35 4.01 -10.73
N ASP A 113 -12.24 4.16 -12.05
CA ASP A 113 -10.95 4.43 -12.70
C ASP A 113 -10.32 5.76 -12.23
N ALA A 114 -11.14 6.80 -12.11
CA ALA A 114 -10.70 8.08 -11.58
C ALA A 114 -10.24 7.96 -10.12
N ASN A 115 -11.00 7.23 -9.29
CA ASN A 115 -10.69 7.04 -7.88
C ASN A 115 -9.43 6.20 -7.65
N VAL A 116 -9.21 5.14 -8.43
CA VAL A 116 -7.97 4.33 -8.37
C VAL A 116 -6.76 5.22 -8.61
N THR A 117 -6.83 6.08 -9.65
CA THR A 117 -5.74 6.99 -10.01
C THR A 117 -5.49 8.02 -8.92
N ALA A 118 -6.55 8.71 -8.47
CA ALA A 118 -6.45 9.71 -7.41
C ALA A 118 -5.93 9.10 -6.08
N HIS A 119 -6.43 7.93 -5.70
CA HIS A 119 -5.98 7.17 -4.54
C HIS A 119 -4.48 6.84 -4.62
N ALA A 120 -4.04 6.28 -5.75
CA ALA A 120 -2.65 5.89 -5.94
C ALA A 120 -1.71 7.10 -5.93
N ASP A 121 -2.07 8.18 -6.61
CA ASP A 121 -1.25 9.39 -6.69
C ASP A 121 -1.14 10.12 -5.34
N ALA A 122 -2.26 10.30 -4.63
CA ALA A 122 -2.27 11.00 -3.36
C ALA A 122 -1.45 10.24 -2.31
N ASN A 123 -1.67 8.93 -2.17
CA ASN A 123 -0.94 8.12 -1.19
C ASN A 123 0.55 8.01 -1.54
N ALA A 124 0.90 7.86 -2.83
CA ALA A 124 2.30 7.82 -3.25
C ALA A 124 3.01 9.15 -3.00
N ALA A 125 2.38 10.28 -3.30
CA ALA A 125 2.98 11.60 -3.07
C ALA A 125 3.23 11.87 -1.59
N ALA A 126 2.25 11.55 -0.73
CA ALA A 126 2.37 11.73 0.72
C ALA A 126 3.43 10.79 1.32
N ASN A 127 3.33 9.49 1.07
CA ASN A 127 4.24 8.50 1.66
C ASN A 127 5.66 8.61 1.12
N ALA A 128 5.86 8.90 -0.17
CA ALA A 128 7.21 9.04 -0.71
C ALA A 128 7.97 10.20 -0.07
N ALA A 129 7.30 11.32 0.22
CA ALA A 129 7.93 12.46 0.88
C ALA A 129 8.26 12.14 2.35
N ALA A 130 7.29 11.56 3.08
CA ALA A 130 7.47 11.26 4.50
C ALA A 130 8.51 10.16 4.75
N LEU A 131 8.46 9.07 3.99
CA LEU A 131 9.44 7.97 4.08
C LEU A 131 10.84 8.42 3.67
N ALA A 132 10.95 9.24 2.60
CA ALA A 132 12.24 9.77 2.19
C ALA A 132 12.89 10.65 3.28
N ALA A 133 12.09 11.48 3.96
CA ALA A 133 12.58 12.28 5.07
C ALA A 133 13.07 11.39 6.23
N ALA A 134 12.31 10.35 6.59
CA ALA A 134 12.69 9.42 7.64
C ALA A 134 13.97 8.62 7.31
N PHE A 135 14.04 8.03 6.11
CA PHE A 135 15.17 7.18 5.70
C PHE A 135 16.46 7.96 5.41
N ALA A 136 16.37 9.24 5.04
CA ALA A 136 17.58 10.03 4.77
C ALA A 136 18.42 10.32 6.02
N VAL A 137 17.79 10.36 7.20
CA VAL A 137 18.44 10.69 8.48
C VAL A 137 18.28 9.59 9.54
N GLU A 138 17.80 8.41 9.14
CA GLU A 138 17.55 7.27 10.04
C GLU A 138 16.63 7.62 11.24
N ASP A 139 15.56 8.39 10.99
CA ASP A 139 14.61 8.81 12.03
C ASP A 139 13.43 7.83 12.16
N VAL A 140 13.48 7.00 13.20
CA VAL A 140 12.43 6.02 13.53
C VAL A 140 11.11 6.68 13.93
N THR A 141 11.13 7.87 14.53
CA THR A 141 9.92 8.60 14.92
C THR A 141 9.21 9.17 13.70
N ALA A 142 9.98 9.74 12.77
CA ALA A 142 9.45 10.17 11.47
C ALA A 142 8.89 9.00 10.66
N TYR A 143 9.55 7.83 10.71
CA TYR A 143 9.02 6.61 10.09
C TYR A 143 7.71 6.15 10.74
N ALA A 144 7.61 6.13 12.07
CA ALA A 144 6.37 5.77 12.76
C ALA A 144 5.20 6.70 12.38
N ALA A 145 5.47 7.99 12.14
CA ALA A 145 4.49 8.97 11.72
C ALA A 145 3.98 8.78 10.27
N THR A 146 4.56 7.88 9.48
CA THR A 146 4.06 7.56 8.12
C THR A 146 2.94 6.52 8.12
N TYR A 147 2.42 6.13 9.29
CA TYR A 147 1.41 5.08 9.44
C TYR A 147 1.80 3.76 8.76
N PRO A 148 2.98 3.17 9.08
CA PRO A 148 3.51 2.00 8.38
C PRO A 148 2.57 0.80 8.35
N ALA A 149 1.64 0.66 9.31
CA ALA A 149 0.66 -0.42 9.30
C ALA A 149 -0.30 -0.33 8.11
N ALA A 150 -0.64 0.89 7.67
CA ALA A 150 -1.43 1.10 6.45
C ALA A 150 -0.64 0.70 5.20
N PHE A 151 0.66 0.99 5.16
CA PHE A 151 1.53 0.54 4.07
C PHE A 151 1.67 -0.99 4.04
N VAL A 152 1.86 -1.64 5.19
CA VAL A 152 1.93 -3.11 5.28
C VAL A 152 0.62 -3.75 4.79
N ARG A 153 -0.55 -3.17 5.12
CA ARG A 153 -1.84 -3.60 4.54
C ARG A 153 -1.85 -3.49 3.02
N ALA A 154 -1.39 -2.36 2.48
CA ALA A 154 -1.27 -2.17 1.03
C ALA A 154 -0.33 -3.20 0.38
N CYS A 155 0.79 -3.57 1.01
CA CYS A 155 1.69 -4.60 0.50
C CYS A 155 1.02 -5.99 0.45
N VAL A 156 0.21 -6.34 1.45
CA VAL A 156 -0.54 -7.62 1.44
C VAL A 156 -1.53 -7.65 0.28
N LEU A 157 -2.29 -6.56 0.09
CA LEU A 157 -3.26 -6.47 -1.00
C LEU A 157 -2.58 -6.49 -2.37
N ALA A 158 -1.55 -5.66 -2.56
CA ALA A 158 -0.82 -5.54 -3.82
C ALA A 158 0.00 -6.80 -4.20
N GLY A 159 0.46 -7.57 -3.20
CA GLY A 159 1.23 -8.80 -3.40
C GLY A 159 0.38 -10.04 -3.69
N GLY A 160 -0.95 -9.94 -3.54
CA GLY A 160 -1.89 -11.01 -3.87
C GLY A 160 -1.80 -12.26 -2.97
N PRO A 161 -2.26 -13.42 -3.46
CA PRO A 161 -2.28 -14.66 -2.68
C PRO A 161 -0.91 -15.02 -2.08
N GLY A 162 -0.90 -15.38 -0.80
CA GLY A 162 0.31 -15.76 -0.07
C GLY A 162 1.25 -14.59 0.29
N ALA A 163 0.95 -13.33 -0.07
CA ALA A 163 1.76 -12.17 0.30
C ALA A 163 1.94 -12.05 1.81
N ARG A 164 0.86 -12.20 2.59
CA ARG A 164 0.93 -12.14 4.06
C ARG A 164 1.91 -13.14 4.65
N GLN A 165 1.90 -14.38 4.16
CA GLN A 165 2.81 -15.42 4.66
C GLN A 165 4.27 -15.06 4.33
N ARG A 166 4.54 -14.68 3.08
CA ARG A 166 5.90 -14.27 2.65
C ARG A 166 6.43 -13.08 3.42
N LEU A 167 5.59 -12.07 3.65
CA LEU A 167 5.91 -10.90 4.47
C LEU A 167 6.24 -11.29 5.92
N ALA A 168 5.46 -12.20 6.52
CA ALA A 168 5.69 -12.70 7.87
C ALA A 168 6.96 -13.56 7.99
N ASP A 169 7.24 -14.42 6.99
CA ASP A 169 8.48 -15.21 6.92
C ASP A 169 9.70 -14.30 6.84
N GLY A 170 9.66 -13.30 5.94
CA GLY A 170 10.75 -12.35 5.77
C GLY A 170 10.98 -11.42 6.96
N LEU A 171 9.91 -11.07 7.70
CA LEU A 171 10.04 -10.29 8.93
C LEU A 171 10.79 -11.09 9.99
N ARG A 172 10.41 -12.36 10.21
CA ARG A 172 11.12 -13.25 11.15
C ARG A 172 12.59 -13.41 10.80
N ALA A 173 12.91 -13.52 9.52
CA ALA A 173 14.30 -13.57 9.05
C ALA A 173 15.06 -12.25 9.30
N SER A 174 14.36 -11.11 9.33
CA SER A 174 14.97 -9.79 9.56
C SER A 174 15.15 -9.45 11.04
N LEU A 175 14.35 -10.07 11.92
CA LEU A 175 14.46 -9.93 13.37
C LEU A 175 15.55 -10.83 13.99
N THR A 176 16.05 -11.80 13.22
CA THR A 176 17.06 -12.76 13.68
C THR A 176 18.36 -12.48 12.90
N PRO A 177 19.29 -11.66 13.44
CA PRO A 177 20.54 -11.37 12.75
C PRO A 177 21.44 -12.61 12.58
#